data_AF-A0AAV4U362-F1
#
_entry.id   AF-A0AAV4U362-F1
#
_cell.length_a   1.000
_cell.length_b   1.000
_cell.length_c   1.000
_cell.angle_alpha   90.00
_cell.angle_beta   90.00
_cell.angle_gamma   90.00
#
_symmetry.space_group_name_H-M   'P 1'
#
loop_
_entity.id
_entity.type
_entity.pdbx_description
1 polymer ?
#
loop_
_entity_poly.entity_id
_entity_poly.type
_entity_poly.pdbx_seq_one_letter_code
_entity_poly.pdbx_strand_id
1 'polypeptide(L)'
;MLHLVSHCILVVYLACLCNAILIGRLRQKEEPDSNILRTSRFLFPKSDDHPSCKTDHGYLGQCVDVRMCYAARRAVSAGNHPVRCGWINNFIPRVCCHPDQVQRPKMTFRNRNRNRRRTDYY
;
A
#
# COMPACT_ATOMS: atom_id res chain seq x y z
N MET A 1 -28.80 -54.38 -26.77
CA MET A 1 -27.49 -54.28 -26.07
C MET A 1 -26.73 -53.02 -26.46
N LEU A 2 -26.42 -52.75 -27.74
CA LEU A 2 -25.67 -51.53 -28.14
C LEU A 2 -26.33 -50.19 -27.75
N HIS A 3 -27.66 -50.07 -27.87
CA HIS A 3 -28.35 -48.82 -27.51
C HIS A 3 -28.25 -48.49 -26.01
N LEU A 4 -28.25 -49.52 -25.15
CA LEU A 4 -28.13 -49.34 -23.70
C LEU A 4 -26.75 -48.78 -23.32
N VAL A 5 -25.69 -49.30 -23.96
CA VAL A 5 -24.31 -48.84 -23.76
C VAL A 5 -24.12 -47.40 -24.23
N SER A 6 -24.72 -47.04 -25.38
CA SER A 6 -24.68 -45.67 -25.91
C SER A 6 -25.33 -44.66 -24.94
N HIS A 7 -26.49 -44.99 -24.36
CA HIS A 7 -27.14 -44.13 -23.38
C HIS A 7 -26.33 -43.98 -22.08
N CYS A 8 -25.70 -45.04 -21.59
CA CYS A 8 -24.84 -44.97 -20.41
C CYS A 8 -23.63 -44.05 -20.64
N ILE A 9 -22.98 -44.12 -21.81
CA ILE A 9 -21.84 -43.26 -22.14
C ILE A 9 -22.27 -41.79 -22.23
N LEU A 10 -23.43 -41.52 -22.84
CA LEU A 10 -23.96 -40.16 -22.97
C LEU A 10 -24.26 -39.53 -21.59
N VAL A 11 -24.83 -40.29 -20.66
CA VAL A 11 -25.15 -39.82 -19.30
C VAL A 11 -23.89 -39.50 -18.50
N VAL A 12 -22.87 -40.37 -18.57
CA VAL A 12 -21.59 -40.12 -17.89
C VAL A 12 -20.90 -38.88 -18.47
N TYR A 13 -20.92 -38.72 -19.79
CA TYR A 13 -20.33 -37.56 -20.46
C TYR A 13 -21.02 -36.24 -20.07
N LEU A 14 -22.35 -36.22 -20.03
CA LEU A 14 -23.12 -35.05 -19.60
C LEU A 14 -22.88 -34.71 -18.11
N ALA A 15 -22.79 -35.72 -17.24
CA ALA A 15 -22.47 -35.51 -15.82
C ALA A 15 -21.07 -34.91 -15.62
N CYS A 16 -20.07 -35.38 -16.37
CA CYS A 16 -18.72 -34.81 -16.36
C CYS A 16 -18.69 -33.36 -16.84
N LEU A 17 -19.42 -33.02 -17.91
CA LEU A 17 -19.52 -31.65 -18.41
C LEU A 17 -20.18 -30.71 -17.40
N CYS A 18 -21.26 -31.15 -16.74
CA CYS A 18 -21.92 -30.36 -15.70
C CYS A 18 -20.99 -30.07 -14.52
N ASN A 19 -20.22 -31.06 -14.07
CA ASN A 19 -19.25 -30.89 -12.98
C ASN A 19 -18.10 -29.95 -13.37
N ALA A 20 -17.58 -30.05 -14.60
CA ALA A 20 -16.53 -29.16 -15.09
C ALA A 20 -16.99 -27.69 -15.18
N ILE A 21 -18.23 -27.45 -15.63
CA ILE A 21 -18.81 -26.10 -15.69
C ILE A 21 -19.03 -25.54 -14.28
N LEU A 22 -19.48 -26.35 -13.32
CA LEU A 22 -19.64 -25.94 -11.92
C LEU A 22 -18.31 -25.57 -11.26
N ILE A 23 -17.24 -26.34 -11.51
CA ILE A 23 -15.88 -26.04 -11.01
C ILE A 23 -15.35 -24.75 -11.66
N GLY A 24 -15.59 -24.54 -12.96
CA GLY A 24 -15.21 -23.31 -13.66
C GLY A 24 -15.92 -22.06 -13.13
N ARG A 25 -17.20 -22.19 -12.75
CA ARG A 25 -18.01 -21.10 -12.17
C ARG A 25 -17.63 -20.78 -10.73
N LEU A 26 -17.19 -21.75 -9.94
CA LEU A 26 -16.68 -21.50 -8.58
C LEU A 26 -15.31 -20.80 -8.60
N ARG A 27 -14.47 -21.09 -9.60
CA ARG A 27 -13.15 -20.47 -9.73
C ARG A 27 -13.15 -19.01 -10.20
N GLN A 28 -14.25 -18.55 -10.78
CA GLN A 28 -14.41 -17.14 -11.21
C GLN A 28 -14.91 -16.20 -10.10
N LYS A 29 -15.19 -16.72 -8.91
CA LYS A 29 -15.61 -15.93 -7.74
C LYS A 29 -14.49 -15.63 -6.77
N GLU A 30 -13.26 -16.06 -7.06
CA GLU A 30 -12.08 -15.42 -6.50
C GLU A 30 -11.92 -14.10 -7.26
N GLU A 31 -12.32 -13.02 -6.59
CA GLU A 31 -11.86 -11.68 -6.93
C GLU A 31 -10.39 -11.75 -7.35
N PRO A 32 -9.99 -11.14 -8.48
CA PRO A 32 -8.60 -10.79 -8.64
C PRO A 32 -8.33 -9.74 -7.57
N ASP A 33 -7.93 -10.20 -6.38
CA ASP A 33 -7.33 -9.39 -5.35
C ASP A 33 -6.17 -8.70 -6.05
N SER A 34 -6.45 -7.45 -6.42
CA SER A 34 -5.57 -6.66 -7.25
C SER A 34 -4.25 -6.53 -6.50
N ASN A 35 -3.29 -7.36 -6.90
CA ASN A 35 -1.87 -7.23 -6.56
C ASN A 35 -1.27 -5.96 -7.21
N ILE A 36 -2.08 -4.92 -7.42
CA ILE A 36 -1.59 -3.54 -7.52
C ILE A 36 -1.21 -3.18 -6.09
N LEU A 37 0.02 -3.58 -5.77
CA LEU A 37 0.83 -3.13 -4.67
C LEU A 37 0.39 -1.73 -4.22
N ARG A 38 -0.09 -1.66 -2.97
CA ARG A 38 -0.56 -0.46 -2.23
C ARG A 38 0.55 0.58 -2.00
N THR A 39 1.50 0.74 -2.93
CA THR A 39 2.61 1.70 -2.84
C THR A 39 2.15 3.15 -3.04
N SER A 40 0.97 3.39 -3.61
CA SER A 40 0.44 4.75 -3.77
C SER A 40 0.02 5.41 -2.46
N ARG A 41 -0.40 4.65 -1.43
CA ARG A 41 -0.78 5.22 -0.12
C ARG A 41 0.42 5.81 0.63
N PHE A 42 1.64 5.33 0.34
CA PHE A 42 2.87 5.94 0.87
C PHE A 42 3.26 7.23 0.16
N LEU A 43 2.92 7.35 -1.13
CA LEU A 43 3.29 8.52 -1.95
C LEU A 43 2.28 9.67 -1.80
N PHE A 44 1.02 9.36 -1.49
CA PHE A 44 -0.06 10.34 -1.32
C PHE A 44 -0.99 9.93 -0.17
N PRO A 45 -0.67 10.24 1.09
CA PRO A 45 -1.65 10.10 2.16
C PRO A 45 -2.81 11.07 1.88
N LYS A 46 -4.06 10.58 1.92
CA LYS A 46 -5.26 11.44 1.94
C LYS A 46 -5.14 12.37 3.14
N SER A 47 -5.44 13.65 2.94
CA SER A 47 -5.43 14.69 3.98
C SER A 47 -6.31 14.35 5.18
N ASP A 48 -7.28 13.46 5.01
CA ASP A 48 -8.26 13.09 6.03
C ASP A 48 -7.83 11.91 6.93
N ASP A 49 -6.69 11.25 6.66
CA ASP A 49 -6.22 10.05 7.40
C ASP A 49 -5.27 10.37 8.59
N HIS A 50 -5.05 11.66 8.89
CA HIS A 50 -4.18 12.09 9.97
C HIS A 50 -5.02 12.66 11.12
N PRO A 51 -5.38 11.85 12.14
CA PRO A 51 -6.08 12.37 13.30
C PRO A 51 -5.25 13.47 13.94
N SER A 52 -5.92 14.57 14.28
CA SER A 52 -5.33 15.66 15.06
C SER A 52 -4.97 15.15 16.45
N CYS A 53 -3.84 15.61 16.97
CA CYS A 53 -3.33 15.20 18.28
C CYS A 53 -2.76 16.42 19.01
N LYS A 54 -2.55 16.30 20.32
CA LYS A 54 -1.84 17.32 21.11
C LYS A 54 -0.43 16.82 21.44
N THR A 55 0.56 17.68 21.26
CA THR A 55 1.95 17.39 21.68
C THR A 55 2.06 17.42 23.20
N ASP A 56 3.19 16.96 23.72
CA ASP A 56 3.61 17.09 25.13
C ASP A 56 3.58 18.53 25.64
N HIS A 57 3.89 19.48 24.77
CA HIS A 57 3.81 20.92 25.06
C HIS A 57 2.40 21.53 24.91
N GLY A 58 1.37 20.71 24.63
CA GLY A 58 -0.02 21.16 24.48
C GLY A 58 -0.36 21.81 23.13
N TYR A 59 0.57 21.81 22.17
CA TYR A 59 0.32 22.35 20.83
C TYR A 59 -0.47 21.38 19.96
N LEU A 60 -1.23 21.93 19.01
CA LEU A 60 -1.93 21.14 18.01
C LEU A 60 -0.93 20.50 17.04
N GLY A 61 -1.06 19.21 16.80
CA GLY A 61 -0.20 18.43 15.91
C GLY A 61 -0.98 17.43 15.06
N GLN A 62 -0.24 16.69 14.26
CA GLN A 62 -0.74 15.63 13.38
C GLN A 62 -0.07 14.32 13.72
N CYS A 63 -0.85 13.23 13.68
CA CYS A 63 -0.34 11.89 13.95
C CYS A 63 0.37 11.32 12.70
N VAL A 64 1.71 11.37 12.66
CA VAL A 64 2.52 10.99 11.48
C VAL A 64 3.46 9.82 11.80
N ASP A 65 4.04 9.19 10.77
CA ASP A 65 5.13 8.22 10.94
C ASP A 65 6.30 8.86 11.71
N VAL A 66 6.87 8.13 12.69
CA VAL A 66 8.03 8.57 13.48
C VAL A 66 9.19 9.09 12.60
N ARG A 67 9.38 8.53 11.40
CA ARG A 67 10.44 8.89 10.46
C ARG A 67 10.20 10.23 9.78
N MET A 68 8.94 10.68 9.69
CA MET A 68 8.58 11.95 9.07
C MET A 68 8.69 13.12 10.04
N CYS A 69 8.73 12.90 11.36
CA CYS A 69 8.80 13.97 12.35
C CYS A 69 10.25 14.25 12.77
N TYR A 70 10.77 15.45 12.48
CA TYR A 70 12.15 15.82 12.83
C TYR A 70 12.39 15.83 14.34
N ALA A 71 11.45 16.39 15.11
CA ALA A 71 11.52 16.43 16.57
C ALA A 71 11.55 15.01 17.17
N ALA A 72 10.68 14.11 16.69
CA ALA A 72 10.63 12.73 17.16
C ALA A 72 11.93 11.97 16.86
N ARG A 73 12.49 12.14 15.65
CA ARG A 73 13.78 11.54 15.30
C ARG A 73 14.91 12.00 16.23
N ARG A 74 14.95 13.30 16.55
CA ARG A 74 15.93 13.82 17.51
C ARG A 74 15.70 13.28 18.92
N ALA A 75 14.45 13.21 19.38
CA ALA A 75 14.11 12.63 20.67
C ALA A 75 14.59 11.18 20.78
N VAL A 76 14.27 10.33 19.79
CA VAL A 76 14.70 8.92 19.76
C VAL A 76 16.23 8.81 19.76
N SER A 77 16.92 9.65 18.99
CA SER A 77 18.39 9.65 18.93
C SER A 77 19.04 10.06 20.26
N ALA A 78 18.32 10.86 21.06
CA ALA A 78 18.74 11.28 22.40
C ALA A 78 18.33 10.28 23.51
N GLY A 79 17.71 9.15 23.17
CA GLY A 79 17.19 8.18 24.14
C GLY A 79 15.84 8.57 24.76
N ASN A 80 15.17 9.60 24.24
CA ASN A 80 13.84 10.01 24.67
C ASN A 80 12.74 9.35 23.84
N HIS A 81 11.55 9.22 24.43
CA HIS A 81 10.38 8.60 23.78
C HIS A 81 9.33 9.65 23.41
N PRO A 82 9.09 9.93 22.11
CA PRO A 82 8.06 10.86 21.67
C PRO A 82 6.65 10.34 21.94
N VAL A 83 5.68 11.26 22.07
CA VAL A 83 4.28 10.92 22.29
C VAL A 83 3.72 10.10 21.13
N ARG A 84 3.41 8.83 21.40
CA ARG A 84 2.88 7.88 20.42
C ARG A 84 1.36 8.06 20.27
N CYS A 85 0.90 8.23 19.03
CA CYS A 85 -0.52 8.39 18.70
C CYS A 85 -1.11 7.18 17.97
N GLY A 86 -0.30 6.17 17.62
CA GLY A 86 -0.78 4.94 16.99
C GLY A 86 0.33 4.13 16.33
N TRP A 87 -0.06 3.24 15.42
CA TRP A 87 0.82 2.37 14.66
C TRP A 87 0.38 2.30 13.19
N ILE A 88 1.34 2.16 12.28
CA ILE A 88 1.11 1.82 10.86
C ILE A 88 1.45 0.35 10.70
N ASN A 89 0.47 -0.44 10.26
CA ASN A 89 0.60 -1.88 10.04
C ASN A 89 1.16 -2.64 11.26
N ASN A 90 0.97 -2.16 12.50
CA ASN A 90 1.51 -2.74 13.74
C ASN A 90 3.05 -2.80 13.86
N PHE A 91 3.80 -2.28 12.89
CA PHE A 91 5.27 -2.32 12.90
C PHE A 91 5.92 -0.94 13.05
N ILE A 92 5.29 0.11 12.50
CA ILE A 92 5.89 1.44 12.46
C ILE A 92 5.12 2.35 13.42
N PRO A 93 5.76 2.90 14.47
CA PRO A 93 5.07 3.77 15.41
C PRO A 93 4.71 5.11 14.77
N ARG A 94 3.51 5.60 15.07
CA ARG A 94 3.07 6.96 14.76
C ARG A 94 3.25 7.85 15.98
N VAL A 95 3.69 9.08 15.75
CA VAL A 95 3.96 10.08 16.78
C VAL A 95 3.19 11.36 16.51
N CYS A 96 2.80 12.05 17.57
CA CYS A 96 2.23 13.38 17.44
C CYS A 96 3.32 14.38 17.08
N CYS A 97 3.19 15.06 15.95
CA CYS A 97 4.20 16.00 15.45
C CYS A 97 3.57 17.34 15.10
N HIS A 98 4.26 18.43 15.44
CA HIS A 98 3.90 19.76 14.95
C HIS A 98 4.04 19.80 13.42
N PRO A 99 3.06 20.37 12.68
CA PRO A 99 3.07 20.35 11.20
C PRO A 99 4.36 20.91 10.58
N ASP A 100 4.97 21.93 11.19
CA ASP A 100 6.23 22.53 10.73
C ASP A 100 7.45 21.60 10.85
N GLN A 101 7.35 20.57 11.68
CA GLN A 101 8.42 19.59 11.92
C GLN A 101 8.25 18.33 11.05
N VAL A 102 7.18 18.26 10.23
CA VAL A 102 6.89 17.13 9.35
C VAL A 102 7.67 17.28 8.04
N GLN A 103 8.63 16.40 7.83
CA GLN A 103 9.41 16.29 6.60
C GLN A 103 8.58 15.57 5.54
N ARG A 104 8.07 16.33 4.55
CA ARG A 104 7.43 15.75 3.37
C ARG A 104 8.52 15.43 2.33
N PRO A 105 8.51 14.24 1.72
CA PRO A 105 9.43 13.93 0.64
C PRO A 105 9.23 14.94 -0.49
N LYS A 106 10.23 15.80 -0.72
CA LYS A 106 10.23 16.70 -1.88
C LYS A 106 10.45 15.83 -3.12
N MET A 107 9.45 15.78 -4.01
CA MET A 107 9.65 15.19 -5.32
C MET A 107 10.62 16.07 -6.11
N THR A 108 11.91 15.75 -6.08
CA THR A 108 12.87 16.38 -6.96
C THR A 108 12.72 15.75 -8.34
N PHE A 109 11.98 16.40 -9.24
CA PHE A 109 12.02 16.07 -10.66
C PHE A 109 13.41 16.41 -11.18
N ARG A 110 14.30 15.42 -11.23
CA ARG A 110 15.63 15.57 -11.82
C ARG A 110 15.46 15.75 -13.33
N ASN A 111 15.43 17.00 -13.79
CA ASN A 111 15.39 17.31 -15.22
C ASN A 111 16.66 16.76 -15.89
N ARG A 112 16.50 15.73 -16.74
CA ARG A 112 17.57 14.92 -17.34
C ARG A 112 18.27 15.62 -18.53
N ASN A 113 18.08 16.92 -18.70
CA ASN A 113 18.55 17.69 -19.87
C ASN A 113 19.96 18.31 -19.69
N ARG A 114 20.93 17.55 -19.14
CA ARG A 114 22.33 18.00 -18.96
C ARG A 114 23.33 17.46 -20.01
N ASN A 115 22.87 16.77 -21.05
CA ASN A 115 23.76 16.07 -22.01
C ASN A 115 24.00 16.78 -23.35
N ARG A 116 23.71 18.08 -23.51
CA ARG A 116 23.87 18.77 -24.81
C ARG A 116 24.90 19.90 -24.91
N ARG A 117 25.77 20.10 -23.92
CA ARG A 117 26.79 21.18 -23.95
C ARG A 117 28.22 20.71 -23.69
N ARG A 118 28.60 19.53 -24.19
CA ARG A 118 29.98 19.04 -24.07
C ARG A 118 30.51 18.38 -25.34
N THR A 119 30.14 18.96 -26.47
CA THR A 119 30.77 18.67 -27.76
C THR A 119 30.94 20.03 -28.41
N ASP A 120 32.12 20.63 -28.25
CA ASP A 120 32.71 21.66 -29.12
C ASP A 120 34.01 22.11 -28.45
N TYR A 121 35.07 21.33 -28.67
CA TYR A 121 36.45 21.82 -28.66
C TYR A 121 36.96 21.59 -30.08
N TYR A 122 37.10 22.68 -30.82
CA TYR A 122 37.98 22.82 -31.99
C TYR A 122 39.18 23.65 -31.56
#